data_AF-A0A9C8T1Q2-F1
#
_entry.id   AF-A0A9C8T1Q2-F1
#
_cell.length_a   1.000
_cell.length_b   1.000
_cell.length_c   1.000
_cell.angle_alpha   90.00
_cell.angle_beta   90.00
_cell.angle_gamma   90.00
#
_symmetry.space_group_name_H-M   'P 1'
#
loop_
_entity.id
_entity.type
_entity.pdbx_description
1 polymer ?
#
loop_
_entity_poly.entity_id
_entity_poly.type
_entity_poly.pdbx_seq_one_letter_code
_entity_poly.pdbx_strand_id
1 'polypeptide(L)'
;MKSETTQYDPKKVAVIIFLILAISGLHLFMTEEYVTAHVVARELYFLPIILSAFWFGLYEGVLTSVAITVFYLPFSFLNWDGFAPTDVDKVLEVILFNIVAVVLGILRDREKAREQEKREAIAALAATVAHEMNTPLFVALGTLDLMQDEIEAGSDLGEDMERVIENLKTMKKLVREIGAIEDIVTRDYDGTSNIVDLKKSASVNKKRFDANSLFCEIPAA
;
A
#
# COMPACT_ATOMS: atom_id res chain seq x y z
N MET A 1 7.31 10.48 19.48
CA MET A 1 6.38 9.83 18.52
C MET A 1 6.86 10.23 17.14
N LYS A 2 7.57 9.34 16.45
CA LYS A 2 8.25 9.66 15.18
C LYS A 2 7.15 9.78 14.12
N SER A 3 6.90 10.98 13.62
CA SER A 3 5.97 11.19 12.51
C SER A 3 6.56 10.54 11.28
N GLU A 4 6.16 9.29 11.03
CA GLU A 4 6.31 8.66 9.72
C GLU A 4 5.61 9.62 8.74
N THR A 5 6.38 10.29 7.90
CA THR A 5 5.82 11.24 6.94
C THR A 5 5.02 10.42 5.94
N THR A 6 3.72 10.30 6.17
CA THR A 6 2.77 9.69 5.25
C THR A 6 3.07 10.23 3.86
N GLN A 7 3.47 9.38 2.92
CA GLN A 7 3.74 9.83 1.56
C GLN A 7 2.38 10.15 0.90
N TYR A 8 1.96 11.41 1.01
CA TYR A 8 0.67 11.85 0.48
C TYR A 8 0.70 11.84 -1.05
N ASP A 9 -0.25 11.14 -1.66
CA ASP A 9 -0.49 11.27 -3.10
C ASP A 9 -1.04 12.68 -3.36
N PRO A 10 -0.30 13.54 -4.11
CA PRO A 10 -0.69 14.93 -4.31
C PRO A 10 -2.04 15.05 -5.03
N LYS A 11 -2.44 14.05 -5.83
CA LYS A 11 -3.74 14.05 -6.51
C LYS A 11 -4.88 13.88 -5.52
N LYS A 12 -4.74 12.98 -4.55
CA LYS A 12 -5.75 12.72 -3.51
C LYS A 12 -5.94 13.92 -2.60
N VAL A 13 -4.84 14.57 -2.22
CA VAL A 13 -4.89 15.82 -1.43
C VAL A 13 -5.56 16.93 -2.23
N ALA A 14 -5.23 17.09 -3.52
CA ALA A 14 -5.87 18.08 -4.38
C ALA A 14 -7.39 17.86 -4.51
N VAL A 15 -7.85 16.61 -4.58
CA VAL A 15 -9.29 16.27 -4.58
C VAL A 15 -9.97 16.70 -3.29
N ILE A 16 -9.36 16.45 -2.12
CA ILE A 16 -9.93 16.85 -0.82
C ILE A 16 -10.01 18.37 -0.71
N ILE A 17 -8.93 19.08 -1.07
CA ILE A 17 -8.91 20.55 -1.05
C ILE A 17 -9.97 21.12 -1.99
N PHE A 18 -10.08 20.58 -3.20
CA PHE A 18 -11.12 20.98 -4.15
C PHE A 18 -12.53 20.77 -3.59
N LEU A 19 -12.82 19.61 -2.98
CA LEU A 19 -14.11 19.34 -2.35
C LEU A 19 -14.41 20.34 -1.24
N ILE A 20 -13.45 20.59 -0.34
CA ILE A 20 -13.64 21.55 0.76
C ILE A 20 -13.94 22.94 0.20
N LEU A 21 -13.17 23.42 -0.78
CA LEU A 21 -13.38 24.74 -1.38
C LEU A 21 -14.70 24.84 -2.15
N ALA A 22 -15.06 23.81 -2.91
CA ALA A 22 -16.30 23.78 -3.67
C ALA A 22 -17.54 23.78 -2.75
N ILE A 23 -17.52 22.95 -1.69
CA ILE A 23 -18.61 22.89 -0.71
C ILE A 23 -18.68 24.19 0.10
N SER A 24 -17.52 24.73 0.52
CA SER A 24 -17.46 26.03 1.21
C SER A 24 -17.99 27.16 0.35
N GLY A 25 -17.64 27.19 -0.95
CA GLY A 25 -18.18 28.15 -1.90
C GLY A 25 -19.70 28.02 -2.01
N LEU A 26 -20.22 26.80 -2.22
CA LEU A 26 -21.65 26.55 -2.29
C LEU A 26 -22.39 27.00 -1.03
N HIS A 27 -21.82 26.76 0.15
CA HIS A 27 -22.36 27.20 1.43
C HIS A 27 -22.40 28.74 1.54
N LEU A 28 -21.38 29.46 1.05
CA LEU A 28 -21.34 30.92 1.08
C LEU A 28 -22.32 31.59 0.10
N PHE A 29 -22.60 30.95 -1.04
CA PHE A 29 -23.57 31.47 -2.00
C PHE A 29 -25.03 31.25 -1.57
N MET A 30 -25.26 30.38 -0.60
CA MET A 30 -26.60 29.95 -0.24
C MET A 30 -27.15 30.74 0.94
N THR A 31 -27.91 31.78 0.61
CA THR A 31 -28.64 32.61 1.58
C THR A 31 -29.80 31.85 2.23
N GLU A 32 -30.19 32.27 3.44
CA GLU A 32 -31.28 31.74 4.30
C GLU A 32 -32.65 31.55 3.59
N GLU A 33 -32.85 32.14 2.41
CA GLU A 33 -34.05 31.93 1.59
C GLU A 33 -34.25 30.47 1.14
N TYR A 34 -33.20 29.64 1.15
CA TYR A 34 -33.25 28.23 0.73
C TYR A 34 -32.76 27.27 1.83
N VAL A 35 -33.45 27.24 2.98
CA VAL A 35 -33.12 26.41 4.16
C VAL A 35 -32.78 24.96 3.80
N THR A 36 -33.58 24.30 2.96
CA THR A 36 -33.35 22.89 2.57
C THR A 36 -32.02 22.70 1.84
N ALA A 37 -31.69 23.61 0.93
CA ALA A 37 -30.43 23.52 0.19
C ALA A 37 -29.23 23.69 1.13
N HIS A 38 -29.38 24.54 2.16
CA HIS A 38 -28.28 24.84 3.11
C HIS A 38 -27.95 23.62 3.96
N VAL A 39 -28.98 22.88 4.38
CA VAL A 39 -28.82 21.59 5.08
C VAL A 39 -28.09 20.57 4.20
N VAL A 40 -28.51 20.42 2.93
CA VAL A 40 -27.87 19.47 2.00
C VAL A 40 -26.40 19.84 1.77
N ALA A 41 -26.09 21.11 1.57
CA ALA A 41 -24.70 21.57 1.39
C ALA A 41 -23.82 21.23 2.61
N ARG A 42 -24.39 21.22 3.82
CA ARG A 42 -23.68 20.87 5.04
C ARG A 42 -23.38 19.36 5.10
N GLU A 43 -24.35 18.52 4.72
CA GLU A 43 -24.15 17.06 4.62
C GLU A 43 -23.04 16.70 3.62
N LEU A 44 -22.81 17.50 2.58
CA LEU A 44 -21.71 17.25 1.64
C LEU A 44 -20.31 17.28 2.30
N TYR A 45 -20.14 17.96 3.44
CA TYR A 45 -18.86 17.95 4.18
C TYR A 45 -18.49 16.56 4.73
N PHE A 46 -19.43 15.61 4.79
CA PHE A 46 -19.09 14.21 5.08
C PHE A 46 -18.12 13.64 4.04
N LEU A 47 -18.22 14.03 2.77
CA LEU A 47 -17.40 13.47 1.69
C LEU A 47 -15.90 13.71 1.91
N PRO A 48 -15.39 14.95 2.04
CA PRO A 48 -13.96 15.16 2.26
C PRO A 48 -13.46 14.53 3.57
N ILE A 49 -14.26 14.48 4.63
CA ILE A 49 -13.88 13.84 5.91
C ILE A 49 -13.72 12.34 5.73
N ILE A 50 -14.72 11.68 5.14
CA ILE A 50 -14.72 10.24 4.87
C ILE A 50 -13.53 9.89 3.98
N LEU A 51 -13.31 10.65 2.91
CA LEU A 51 -12.25 10.41 1.94
C LEU A 51 -10.86 10.58 2.57
N SER A 52 -10.69 11.61 3.40
CA SER A 52 -9.46 11.86 4.14
C SER A 52 -9.13 10.73 5.12
N ALA A 53 -10.10 10.36 5.96
CA ALA A 53 -9.95 9.27 6.92
C ALA A 53 -9.69 7.92 6.22
N PHE A 54 -10.39 7.66 5.11
CA PHE A 54 -10.26 6.42 4.34
C PHE A 54 -8.90 6.31 3.63
N TRP A 55 -8.39 7.38 3.02
CA TRP A 55 -7.12 7.31 2.32
C TRP A 55 -5.93 7.37 3.29
N PHE A 56 -5.97 8.30 4.23
CA PHE A 56 -4.79 8.67 4.99
C PHE A 56 -4.80 8.15 6.43
N GLY A 57 -5.97 7.85 7.00
CA GLY A 57 -6.09 7.25 8.34
C GLY A 57 -6.64 8.21 9.39
N LEU A 58 -6.46 7.86 10.67
CA LEU A 58 -7.06 8.58 11.79
C LEU A 58 -6.60 10.04 11.88
N TYR A 59 -5.29 10.26 11.78
CA TYR A 59 -4.72 11.58 11.98
C TYR A 59 -5.30 12.62 11.02
N GLU A 60 -5.31 12.31 9.72
CA GLU A 60 -5.82 13.23 8.69
C GLU A 60 -7.34 13.35 8.69
N GLY A 61 -8.05 12.26 8.97
CA GLY A 61 -9.50 12.29 9.12
C GLY A 61 -9.93 13.30 10.18
N VAL A 62 -9.29 13.22 11.36
CA VAL A 62 -9.55 14.13 12.48
C VAL A 62 -9.06 15.55 12.17
N LEU A 63 -7.90 15.70 11.55
CA LEU A 63 -7.41 17.02 11.13
C LEU A 63 -8.39 17.71 10.17
N THR A 64 -8.95 16.95 9.22
CA THR A 64 -9.94 17.44 8.25
C THR A 64 -11.27 17.81 8.92
N SER A 65 -11.78 16.97 9.83
CA SER A 65 -13.04 17.26 10.55
C SER A 65 -12.91 18.49 11.46
N VAL A 66 -11.78 18.63 12.15
CA VAL A 66 -11.48 19.79 12.99
C VAL A 66 -11.32 21.04 12.12
N ALA A 67 -10.62 20.96 10.99
CA ALA A 67 -10.47 22.09 10.07
C ALA A 67 -11.85 22.57 9.58
N ILE A 68 -12.70 21.67 9.09
CA ILE A 68 -14.06 22.00 8.65
C ILE A 68 -14.88 22.62 9.79
N THR A 69 -14.78 22.08 11.00
CA THR A 69 -15.44 22.64 12.19
C THR A 69 -14.97 24.07 12.45
N VAL A 70 -13.67 24.33 12.40
CA VAL A 70 -13.11 25.68 12.61
C VAL A 70 -13.56 26.67 11.53
N PHE A 71 -13.65 26.24 10.26
CA PHE A 71 -14.17 27.09 9.18
C PHE A 71 -15.68 27.36 9.31
N TYR A 72 -16.45 26.39 9.82
CA TYR A 72 -17.89 26.48 9.98
C TYR A 72 -18.32 27.33 11.19
N LEU A 73 -17.55 27.26 12.29
CA LEU A 73 -17.89 27.88 13.57
C LEU A 73 -18.17 29.40 13.50
N PRO A 74 -17.35 30.25 12.83
CA PRO A 74 -17.60 31.69 12.76
C PRO A 74 -18.95 32.03 12.16
N PHE A 75 -19.38 31.30 11.12
CA PHE A 75 -20.67 31.51 10.47
C PHE A 75 -21.84 31.06 11.37
N SER A 76 -21.66 29.94 12.08
CA SER A 76 -22.68 29.44 13.01
C SER A 76 -22.85 30.35 14.23
N PHE A 77 -21.78 30.91 14.78
CA PHE A 77 -21.83 31.77 15.97
C PHE A 77 -22.54 33.10 15.72
N LEU A 78 -22.40 33.67 14.52
CA LEU A 78 -23.08 34.91 14.15
C LEU A 78 -24.60 34.75 14.03
N ASN A 79 -25.08 33.53 13.76
CA ASN A 79 -26.49 33.19 13.57
C ASN A 79 -27.03 32.30 14.70
N TRP A 80 -26.40 32.34 15.87
CA TRP A 80 -26.77 31.51 17.02
C TRP A 80 -27.93 32.14 17.78
N ASP A 81 -29.04 31.42 17.92
CA ASP A 81 -30.26 31.91 18.56
C ASP A 81 -30.63 31.11 19.83
N GLY A 82 -29.59 30.67 20.57
CA GLY A 82 -29.79 30.14 21.92
C GLY A 82 -30.37 28.72 21.98
N PHE A 83 -29.92 27.83 21.10
CA PHE A 83 -30.39 26.42 21.00
C PHE A 83 -31.80 26.27 20.43
N ALA A 84 -32.17 27.11 19.47
CA ALA A 84 -33.29 26.80 18.59
C ALA A 84 -33.08 25.42 17.91
N PRO A 85 -34.13 24.73 17.44
CA PRO A 85 -33.99 23.42 16.80
C PRO A 85 -32.93 23.39 15.69
N THR A 86 -32.83 24.46 14.91
CA THR A 86 -31.85 24.64 13.83
C THR A 86 -30.40 24.73 14.33
N ASP A 87 -30.15 25.17 15.56
CA ASP A 87 -28.81 25.21 16.17
C ASP A 87 -28.42 23.85 16.74
N VAL A 88 -29.38 23.11 17.30
CA VAL A 88 -29.16 21.75 17.78
C VAL A 88 -28.71 20.83 16.65
N ASP A 89 -29.32 20.96 15.46
CA ASP A 89 -28.92 20.20 14.27
C ASP A 89 -27.45 20.44 13.90
N LYS A 90 -26.97 21.69 13.95
CA LYS A 90 -25.58 22.06 13.64
C LYS A 90 -24.60 21.45 14.65
N VAL A 91 -24.93 21.48 15.94
CA VAL A 91 -24.10 20.90 17.00
C VAL A 91 -24.02 19.39 16.85
N LEU A 92 -25.15 18.73 16.61
CA LEU A 92 -25.21 17.28 16.41
C LEU A 92 -24.38 16.87 15.19
N GLU A 93 -24.42 17.66 14.12
CA GLU A 93 -23.65 17.41 12.91
C GLU A 93 -22.14 17.54 13.13
N VAL A 94 -21.66 18.57 13.85
CA VAL A 94 -20.24 18.69 14.22
C VAL A 94 -19.80 17.49 15.07
N ILE A 95 -20.63 17.06 16.02
CA ILE A 95 -20.34 15.85 16.82
C ILE A 95 -20.24 14.63 15.89
N LEU A 96 -21.19 14.47 14.97
CA LEU A 96 -21.23 13.34 14.04
C LEU A 96 -20.02 13.32 13.10
N PHE A 97 -19.59 14.48 12.56
CA PHE A 97 -18.38 14.59 11.75
C PHE A 97 -17.13 14.07 12.47
N ASN A 98 -16.95 14.48 13.73
CA ASN A 98 -15.80 14.04 14.53
C ASN A 98 -15.88 12.54 14.87
N ILE A 99 -17.06 12.03 15.20
CA ILE A 99 -17.26 10.59 15.43
C ILE A 99 -16.92 9.80 14.16
N VAL A 100 -17.45 10.21 13.00
CA VAL A 100 -17.21 9.53 11.72
C VAL A 100 -15.73 9.54 11.36
N ALA A 101 -15.06 10.68 11.50
CA ALA A 101 -13.62 10.81 11.26
C ALA A 101 -12.81 9.84 12.14
N VAL A 102 -13.11 9.77 13.44
CA VAL A 102 -12.42 8.90 14.39
C VAL A 102 -12.68 7.43 14.08
N VAL A 103 -13.94 7.04 13.90
CA VAL A 103 -14.32 5.64 13.66
C VAL A 103 -13.71 5.15 12.36
N LEU A 104 -13.90 5.88 11.26
CA LEU A 104 -13.39 5.47 9.95
C LEU A 104 -11.86 5.47 9.92
N GLY A 105 -11.24 6.45 10.58
CA GLY A 105 -9.79 6.54 10.72
C GLY A 105 -9.19 5.35 11.46
N ILE A 106 -9.75 4.98 12.62
CA ILE A 106 -9.32 3.79 13.39
C ILE A 106 -9.50 2.53 12.55
N LEU A 107 -10.63 2.39 11.86
CA LEU A 107 -10.89 1.23 10.99
C LEU A 107 -9.83 1.12 9.90
N ARG A 108 -9.48 2.24 9.25
CA ARG A 108 -8.47 2.27 8.21
C ARG A 108 -7.09 1.91 8.75
N ASP A 109 -6.69 2.46 9.88
CA ASP A 109 -5.37 2.21 10.45
C ASP A 109 -5.23 0.76 10.95
N ARG A 110 -6.30 0.20 11.53
CA ARG A 110 -6.33 -1.22 11.92
C ARG A 110 -6.27 -2.15 10.71
N GLU A 111 -6.92 -1.79 9.60
CA GLU A 111 -6.82 -2.59 8.39
C GLU A 111 -5.41 -2.55 7.79
N LYS A 112 -4.82 -1.35 7.67
CA LYS A 112 -3.43 -1.19 7.22
C LYS A 112 -2.46 -1.99 8.08
N ALA A 113 -2.61 -1.95 9.41
CA ALA A 113 -1.77 -2.71 10.34
C ALA A 113 -1.93 -4.22 10.13
N ARG A 114 -3.16 -4.74 9.99
CA ARG A 114 -3.40 -6.17 9.73
C ARG A 114 -2.86 -6.63 8.38
N GLU A 115 -2.98 -5.80 7.34
CA GLU A 115 -2.39 -6.10 6.03
C GLU A 115 -0.86 -6.18 6.12
N GLN A 116 -0.24 -5.26 6.86
CA GLN A 116 1.20 -5.25 7.08
C GLN A 116 1.69 -6.48 7.85
N GLU A 117 1.04 -6.80 8.98
CA GLU A 117 1.35 -7.99 9.78
C GLU A 117 1.25 -9.28 8.95
N LYS A 118 0.22 -9.41 8.11
CA LYS A 118 0.07 -10.56 7.20
C LYS A 118 1.21 -10.65 6.19
N ARG A 119 1.63 -9.51 5.61
CA ARG A 119 2.74 -9.47 4.64
C ARG A 119 4.05 -9.88 5.30
N GLU A 120 4.33 -9.34 6.49
CA GLU A 120 5.54 -9.68 7.27
C GLU A 120 5.56 -11.15 7.65
N ALA A 121 4.43 -11.71 8.08
CA ALA A 121 4.32 -13.13 8.40
C ALA A 121 4.58 -14.01 7.16
N ILE A 122 4.01 -13.68 6.00
CA ILE A 122 4.25 -14.43 4.75
C ILE A 122 5.72 -14.34 4.33
N ALA A 123 6.31 -13.15 4.37
CA ALA A 123 7.72 -12.96 4.03
C ALA A 123 8.64 -13.76 4.96
N ALA A 124 8.41 -13.70 6.27
CA ALA A 124 9.20 -14.45 7.25
C ALA A 124 9.08 -15.99 7.05
N LEU A 125 7.87 -16.49 6.81
CA LEU A 125 7.66 -17.91 6.50
C LEU A 125 8.36 -18.32 5.19
N ALA A 126 8.24 -17.52 4.14
CA ALA A 126 8.88 -17.78 2.86
C ALA A 126 10.41 -17.82 2.98
N ALA A 127 11.02 -16.88 3.72
CA ALA A 127 12.45 -16.86 3.99
C ALA A 127 12.89 -18.10 4.78
N THR A 128 12.12 -18.49 5.81
CA THR A 128 12.43 -19.64 6.66
C THR A 128 12.37 -20.94 5.87
N VAL A 129 11.28 -21.18 5.12
CA VAL A 129 11.12 -22.36 4.26
C VAL A 129 12.21 -22.41 3.19
N ALA A 130 12.56 -21.27 2.59
CA ALA A 130 13.63 -21.23 1.61
C ALA A 130 14.99 -21.59 2.21
N HIS A 131 15.30 -21.08 3.40
CA HIS A 131 16.53 -21.44 4.11
C HIS A 131 16.60 -22.93 4.43
N GLU A 132 15.50 -23.49 4.95
CA GLU A 132 15.41 -24.90 5.30
C GLU A 132 15.43 -25.82 4.08
N MET A 133 14.91 -25.41 2.93
CA MET A 133 14.96 -26.19 1.68
C MET A 133 16.30 -26.10 0.94
N ASN A 134 16.99 -24.97 1.05
CA ASN A 134 18.31 -24.82 0.43
C ASN A 134 19.32 -25.83 0.99
N THR A 135 19.22 -26.16 2.28
CA THR A 135 20.13 -27.11 2.95
C THR A 135 20.07 -28.52 2.35
N PRO A 136 18.92 -29.24 2.32
CA PRO A 136 18.84 -30.57 1.73
C PRO A 136 19.07 -30.55 0.21
N LEU A 137 18.66 -29.49 -0.51
CA LEU A 137 18.96 -29.36 -1.95
C LEU A 137 20.45 -29.21 -2.21
N PHE A 138 21.18 -28.48 -1.36
CA PHE A 138 22.62 -28.34 -1.46
C PHE A 138 23.33 -29.68 -1.21
N VAL A 139 22.89 -30.43 -0.18
CA VAL A 139 23.41 -31.77 0.11
C VAL A 139 23.12 -32.73 -1.05
N ALA A 140 21.89 -32.76 -1.57
CA ALA A 140 21.51 -33.65 -2.66
C ALA A 140 22.29 -33.34 -3.94
N LEU A 141 22.37 -32.06 -4.34
CA LEU A 141 23.17 -31.66 -5.51
C LEU A 141 24.65 -31.98 -5.34
N GLY A 142 25.23 -31.69 -4.17
CA GLY A 142 26.64 -31.98 -3.91
C GLY A 142 26.97 -33.47 -3.99
N THR A 143 26.10 -34.35 -3.48
CA THR A 143 26.29 -35.80 -3.59
C THR A 143 26.18 -36.28 -5.03
N LEU A 144 25.21 -35.78 -5.80
CA LEU A 144 25.04 -36.19 -7.19
C LEU A 144 26.17 -35.65 -8.09
N ASP A 145 26.65 -34.43 -7.84
CA ASP A 145 27.81 -33.86 -8.53
C ASP A 145 29.07 -34.72 -8.28
N LEU A 146 29.30 -35.21 -7.05
CA LEU A 146 30.42 -36.12 -6.75
C LEU A 146 30.27 -37.49 -7.43
N MET A 147 29.04 -38.03 -7.51
CA MET A 147 28.79 -39.30 -8.19
C MET A 147 28.93 -39.18 -9.70
N GLN A 148 28.65 -38.01 -10.29
CA GLN A 148 28.78 -37.78 -11.72
C GLN A 148 30.23 -37.95 -12.19
N ASP A 149 31.21 -37.63 -11.35
CA ASP A 149 32.65 -37.78 -11.65
C ASP A 149 33.08 -39.26 -11.78
N GLU A 150 32.31 -40.21 -11.26
CA GLU A 150 32.60 -41.65 -11.27
C GLU A 150 31.89 -42.41 -12.42
N ILE A 151 30.98 -41.76 -13.15
CA ILE A 151 30.13 -42.40 -14.18
C ILE A 151 30.77 -42.28 -15.58
N GLU A 152 30.81 -43.39 -16.33
CA GLU A 152 31.27 -43.38 -17.73
C GLU A 152 30.38 -42.50 -18.62
N ALA A 153 31.04 -41.65 -19.42
CA ALA A 153 30.38 -40.75 -20.35
C ALA A 153 29.56 -41.52 -21.40
N GLY A 154 28.27 -41.19 -21.52
CA GLY A 154 27.35 -41.81 -22.47
C GLY A 154 26.70 -43.11 -21.99
N SER A 155 26.84 -43.47 -20.71
CA SER A 155 26.05 -44.54 -20.10
C SER A 155 24.61 -44.08 -19.80
N ASP A 156 23.64 -45.00 -19.91
CA ASP A 156 22.22 -44.72 -19.57
C ASP A 156 22.06 -44.18 -18.13
N LEU A 157 22.88 -44.67 -17.19
CA LEU A 157 22.89 -44.22 -15.79
C LEU A 157 23.35 -42.76 -15.64
N GLY A 158 24.31 -42.33 -16.48
CA GLY A 158 24.78 -40.94 -16.51
C GLY A 158 23.71 -39.98 -17.03
N GLU A 159 22.97 -40.39 -18.07
CA GLU A 159 21.88 -39.58 -18.63
C GLU A 159 20.73 -39.40 -17.62
N ASP A 160 20.38 -40.45 -16.88
CA ASP A 160 19.37 -40.37 -15.82
C ASP A 160 19.83 -39.52 -14.62
N MET A 161 21.11 -39.59 -14.24
CA MET A 161 21.69 -38.75 -13.19
C MET A 161 21.62 -37.27 -13.57
N GLU A 162 21.97 -36.92 -14.81
CA GLU A 162 21.94 -35.55 -15.32
C GLU A 162 20.53 -34.96 -15.27
N ARG A 163 19.50 -35.74 -15.63
CA ARG A 163 18.09 -35.34 -15.49
C ARG A 163 17.69 -35.04 -14.04
N VAL A 164 18.17 -35.84 -13.07
CA VAL A 164 17.90 -35.58 -11.64
C VAL A 164 18.58 -34.30 -11.17
N ILE A 165 19.85 -34.09 -11.54
CA ILE A 165 20.59 -32.86 -11.22
C ILE A 165 19.89 -31.64 -11.80
N GLU A 166 19.41 -31.70 -13.05
CA GLU A 166 18.68 -30.61 -13.70
C GLU A 166 17.36 -30.28 -12.99
N ASN A 167 16.60 -31.31 -12.58
CA ASN A 167 15.38 -31.14 -11.78
C ASN A 167 15.67 -30.49 -10.43
N LEU A 168 16.73 -30.91 -9.72
CA LEU A 168 17.12 -30.31 -8.43
C LEU A 168 17.63 -28.88 -8.58
N LYS A 169 18.37 -28.56 -9.66
CA LYS A 169 18.76 -27.18 -10.01
C LYS A 169 17.51 -26.31 -10.27
N THR A 170 16.50 -26.87 -10.93
CA THR A 170 15.21 -26.21 -11.14
C THR A 170 14.49 -25.95 -9.82
N MET A 171 14.42 -26.95 -8.91
CA MET A 171 13.85 -26.77 -7.57
C MET A 171 14.58 -25.69 -6.77
N LYS A 172 15.92 -25.70 -6.79
CA LYS A 172 16.75 -24.68 -6.13
C LYS A 172 16.44 -23.27 -6.62
N LYS A 173 16.20 -23.11 -7.93
CA LYS A 173 15.79 -21.82 -8.50
C LYS A 173 14.42 -21.38 -7.98
N LEU A 174 13.43 -22.26 -7.95
CA LEU A 174 12.09 -21.96 -7.42
C LEU A 174 12.13 -21.58 -5.94
N VAL A 175 12.89 -22.32 -5.13
CA VAL A 175 13.08 -22.02 -3.69
C VAL A 175 13.73 -20.65 -3.49
N ARG A 176 14.69 -20.28 -4.34
CA ARG A 176 15.30 -18.94 -4.30
C ARG A 176 14.32 -17.83 -4.67
N GLU A 177 13.42 -18.07 -5.62
CA GLU A 177 12.35 -17.12 -5.97
C GLU A 177 11.35 -16.95 -4.80
N ILE A 178 11.02 -18.02 -4.08
CA ILE A 178 10.18 -17.98 -2.87
C ILE A 178 10.88 -17.19 -1.75
N GLY A 179 12.17 -17.46 -1.51
CA GLY A 179 12.94 -16.77 -0.46
C GLY A 179 13.24 -15.30 -0.75
N ALA A 180 13.15 -14.89 -2.02
CA ALA A 180 13.28 -13.49 -2.44
C ALA A 180 11.98 -12.67 -2.30
N ILE A 181 10.91 -13.27 -1.75
CA ILE A 181 9.68 -12.56 -1.39
C ILE A 181 9.95 -11.74 -0.11
N GLU A 182 10.71 -10.65 -0.25
CA GLU A 182 10.86 -9.60 0.76
C GLU A 182 9.83 -8.47 0.55
N ASP A 183 9.29 -8.36 -0.67
CA ASP A 183 8.31 -7.34 -1.03
C ASP A 183 7.17 -7.99 -1.81
N ILE A 184 6.04 -8.23 -1.14
CA ILE A 184 4.79 -8.53 -1.84
C ILE A 184 4.38 -7.23 -2.53
N VAL A 185 4.91 -7.01 -3.73
CA VAL A 185 4.45 -5.97 -4.64
C VAL A 185 3.03 -6.34 -5.07
N THR A 186 2.08 -6.03 -4.20
CA THR A 186 0.68 -5.87 -4.56
C THR A 186 0.61 -4.63 -5.42
N ARG A 187 0.77 -4.80 -6.73
CA ARG A 187 0.28 -3.79 -7.65
C ARG A 187 -1.23 -3.77 -7.51
N ASP A 188 -1.75 -2.66 -6.99
CA ASP A 188 -3.15 -2.29 -7.13
C ASP A 188 -3.41 -2.21 -8.65
N TYR A 189 -4.09 -3.22 -9.18
CA TYR A 189 -4.47 -3.32 -10.59
C TYR A 189 -5.99 -3.35 -10.62
N ASP A 190 -6.56 -2.31 -11.22
CA ASP A 190 -7.99 -2.04 -11.33
C ASP A 190 -8.83 -3.31 -11.60
N GLY A 191 -9.53 -3.77 -10.56
CA GLY A 191 -10.92 -4.24 -10.64
C GLY A 191 -11.26 -5.59 -11.27
N THR A 192 -10.47 -6.21 -12.15
CA THR A 192 -10.93 -7.44 -12.84
C THR A 192 -9.82 -8.43 -13.21
N SER A 193 -9.74 -9.52 -12.42
CA SER A 193 -9.05 -10.81 -12.69
C SER A 193 -7.52 -10.90 -12.50
N ASN A 194 -7.12 -11.95 -11.76
CA ASN A 194 -5.73 -12.25 -11.38
C ASN A 194 -5.03 -13.14 -12.41
N ILE A 195 -3.97 -12.63 -13.04
CA ILE A 195 -2.93 -13.45 -13.69
C ILE A 195 -1.57 -12.82 -13.39
N VAL A 196 -0.66 -13.59 -12.77
CA VAL A 196 0.71 -13.17 -12.43
C VAL A 196 1.58 -13.23 -13.69
N ASP A 197 2.05 -12.08 -14.19
CA ASP A 197 2.96 -12.00 -15.34
C ASP A 197 4.43 -11.88 -14.88
N LEU A 198 5.10 -13.04 -14.85
CA LEU A 198 6.49 -13.22 -14.43
C LEU A 198 7.51 -12.59 -15.40
N LYS A 199 7.14 -12.23 -16.64
CA LYS A 199 8.11 -11.82 -17.67
C LYS A 199 8.50 -10.34 -17.62
N LYS A 200 7.69 -9.47 -17.00
CA LYS A 200 7.93 -8.02 -17.03
C LYS A 200 8.80 -7.51 -15.87
N SER A 201 8.92 -8.26 -14.78
CA SER A 201 9.79 -7.91 -13.64
C SER A 201 11.28 -8.14 -13.93
N ALA A 202 11.62 -8.95 -14.93
CA ALA A 202 13.01 -9.27 -15.28
C ALA A 202 13.72 -8.18 -16.13
N SER A 203 13.01 -7.21 -16.70
CA SER A 203 13.60 -6.29 -17.70
C SER A 203 14.03 -4.92 -17.16
N VAL A 204 13.72 -4.58 -15.90
CA VAL A 204 14.19 -3.31 -15.30
C VAL A 204 15.67 -3.39 -14.89
N ASN A 205 16.17 -4.58 -14.54
CA ASN A 205 17.54 -4.73 -14.01
C ASN A 205 18.63 -4.81 -15.10
N LYS A 206 18.27 -5.11 -16.37
CA LYS A 206 19.27 -5.22 -17.44
C LYS A 206 19.91 -3.88 -17.80
N LYS A 207 19.16 -2.77 -17.76
CA LYS A 207 19.66 -1.44 -18.15
C LYS A 207 20.66 -0.82 -17.15
N ARG A 208 20.73 -1.31 -15.90
CA ARG A 208 21.65 -0.75 -14.89
C ARG A 208 23.05 -1.35 -14.97
N PHE A 209 23.20 -2.54 -15.56
CA PHE A 209 24.48 -3.22 -15.67
C PHE A 209 25.33 -2.70 -16.85
N ASP A 210 24.68 -2.26 -17.93
CA ASP A 210 25.37 -1.78 -19.14
C ASP A 210 26.03 -0.39 -18.96
N ALA A 211 25.61 0.39 -17.94
CA ALA A 211 26.15 1.74 -17.70
C ALA A 211 27.47 1.73 -16.89
N ASN A 212 27.81 0.62 -16.23
CA ASN A 212 28.92 0.56 -15.27
C ASN A 212 30.16 -0.20 -15.79
N SER A 213 30.19 -0.57 -17.07
CA SER A 213 31.28 -1.34 -17.70
C SER A 213 32.28 -0.50 -18.51
N LEU A 214 32.27 0.83 -18.38
CA LEU A 214 33.12 1.75 -19.17
C LEU A 214 34.26 2.44 -18.38
N PHE A 215 34.67 1.91 -17.22
CA PHE A 215 35.90 2.39 -16.57
C PHE A 215 36.73 1.22 -16.04
N CYS A 216 37.58 0.67 -16.91
CA CYS A 216 38.79 -0.02 -16.50
C CYS A 216 39.88 0.30 -17.53
N GLU A 217 40.66 1.35 -17.28
CA GLU A 217 42.01 1.51 -17.84
C GLU A 217 42.97 1.73 -16.68
N ILE A 218 43.77 0.70 -16.41
CA ILE A 218 45.04 0.79 -15.70
C ILE A 218 46.10 0.98 -16.80
N PRO A 219 47.11 1.84 -16.59
CA PRO A 219 48.44 1.47 -17.05
C PRO A 219 49.44 1.46 -15.89
N ALA A 220 50.26 0.42 -15.96
CA ALA A 220 51.36 0.10 -15.07
C ALA A 220 52.56 1.04 -15.27
N ALA A 221 53.19 1.43 -14.16
CA ALA A 221 54.64 1.46 -13.94
C ALA A 221 54.92 1.74 -12.46
#